data_AF-A0A8X6RA05-F1
#
_entry.id   AF-A0A8X6RA05-F1
#
_cell.length_a   1.000
_cell.length_b   1.000
_cell.length_c   1.000
_cell.angle_alpha   90.00
_cell.angle_beta   90.00
_cell.angle_gamma   90.00
#
_symmetry.space_group_name_H-M   'P 1'
#
loop_
_entity.id
_entity.type
_entity.pdbx_description
1 polymer ?
#
loop_
_entity_poly.entity_id
_entity_poly.type
_entity_poly.pdbx_seq_one_letter_code
_entity_poly.pdbx_strand_id
1 'polypeptide(L)'
;MFSGDPEEYLTFWSIFSKNYDSEELTAIDKFQYLFKSMEPDSKAARLISSFPITAENYPKAVEQLKLRFDQEDILVQIYVCDLLSLVLKNATT
;
A
#
# COMPACT_ATOMS: atom_id res chain seq x y z
N MET A 1 9.16 -1.15 6.37
CA MET A 1 8.78 -2.19 5.38
C MET A 1 7.27 -2.26 5.36
N PHE A 2 6.69 -2.72 4.26
CA PHE A 2 5.24 -2.78 4.07
C PHE A 2 4.77 -4.22 3.93
N SER A 3 3.79 -4.61 4.76
CA SER A 3 3.26 -5.97 4.80
C SER A 3 2.10 -6.21 3.81
N GLY A 4 1.45 -5.13 3.37
CA GLY A 4 0.15 -5.20 2.68
C GLY A 4 -1.04 -4.97 3.62
N ASP A 5 -0.82 -4.45 4.83
CA ASP A 5 -1.88 -3.92 5.68
C ASP A 5 -2.37 -2.56 5.17
N PRO A 6 -3.66 -2.38 4.83
CA PRO A 6 -4.19 -1.08 4.42
C PRO A 6 -3.93 0.06 5.40
N GLU A 7 -3.85 -0.19 6.72
CA GLU A 7 -3.56 0.84 7.72
C GLU A 7 -2.13 1.39 7.60
N GLU A 8 -1.19 0.55 7.16
CA GLU A 8 0.21 0.94 6.93
C GLU A 8 0.41 1.69 5.61
N TYR A 9 -0.50 1.50 4.65
CA TYR A 9 -0.29 1.87 3.26
C TYR A 9 -0.04 3.37 3.08
N LEU A 10 -0.86 4.24 3.68
CA LEU A 10 -0.70 5.70 3.54
C LEU A 10 0.65 6.18 4.08
N THR A 11 1.06 5.65 5.23
CA THR A 11 2.36 5.97 5.85
C THR A 11 3.50 5.47 4.98
N PHE A 12 3.43 4.21 4.53
CA PHE A 12 4.39 3.62 3.62
C PHE A 12 4.53 4.43 2.33
N TRP A 13 3.43 4.73 1.66
CA TRP A 13 3.43 5.41 0.36
C TRP A 13 3.97 6.84 0.46
N SER A 14 3.62 7.57 1.53
CA SER A 14 4.15 8.92 1.78
C SER A 14 5.67 8.93 1.97
N ILE A 15 6.21 7.93 2.68
CA ILE A 15 7.66 7.78 2.88
C ILE A 15 8.33 7.32 1.58
N PHE A 16 7.75 6.35 0.89
CA PHE A 16 8.31 5.79 -0.34
C PHE A 16 8.39 6.85 -1.46
N SER A 17 7.29 7.54 -1.73
CA SER A 17 7.20 8.56 -2.78
C SER A 17 8.14 9.75 -2.54
N LYS A 18 8.23 10.24 -1.31
CA LYS A 18 9.11 11.37 -0.95
C LYS A 18 10.59 11.06 -1.17
N ASN A 19 11.02 9.84 -0.83
CA ASN A 19 12.44 9.50 -0.85
C ASN A 19 12.90 8.90 -2.18
N TYR A 20 12.01 8.21 -2.91
CA TYR A 20 12.43 7.31 -3.99
C TYR A 20 11.61 7.46 -5.27
N ASP A 21 10.64 8.38 -5.32
CA ASP A 21 10.02 8.79 -6.59
C ASP A 21 10.69 10.01 -7.24
N SER A 22 11.87 10.43 -6.76
CA SER A 22 12.66 11.51 -7.38
C SER A 22 13.13 11.13 -8.80
N GLU A 23 13.41 12.14 -9.64
CA GLU A 23 13.86 11.95 -11.04
C GLU A 23 15.29 11.41 -11.17
N GLU A 24 16.05 11.34 -10.06
CA GLU A 24 17.46 10.95 -10.07
C GLU A 24 17.69 9.43 -10.19
N LEU A 25 16.68 8.61 -9.86
CA LEU A 25 16.78 7.15 -9.89
C LEU A 25 16.19 6.57 -11.18
N THR A 26 16.85 5.56 -11.74
CA THR A 26 16.27 4.82 -12.86
C THR A 26 15.03 4.04 -12.42
N ALA A 27 14.11 3.78 -13.35
CA ALA A 27 12.93 2.98 -13.05
C ALA A 27 13.28 1.58 -12.52
N ILE A 28 14.42 1.00 -12.93
CA ILE A 28 14.91 -0.29 -12.41
C ILE A 28 15.34 -0.14 -10.95
N ASP A 29 16.10 0.91 -10.61
CA ASP A 29 16.53 1.15 -9.23
C ASP A 29 15.31 1.37 -8.33
N LYS A 30 14.38 2.24 -8.75
CA LYS A 30 13.11 2.46 -8.04
C LYS A 30 12.36 1.15 -7.78
N PHE A 31 12.31 0.26 -8.77
CA PHE A 31 11.63 -1.02 -8.62
C PHE A 31 12.35 -1.97 -7.66
N GLN A 32 13.69 -2.03 -7.70
CA GLN A 32 14.45 -2.80 -6.72
C GLN A 32 14.24 -2.28 -5.30
N TYR A 33 14.18 -0.97 -5.12
CA TYR A 33 13.85 -0.36 -3.82
C TYR A 33 12.44 -0.69 -3.38
N LEU A 34 11.46 -0.62 -4.29
CA LEU A 34 10.08 -1.01 -3.99
C LEU A 34 10.01 -2.45 -3.49
N PHE A 35 10.67 -3.38 -4.20
CA PHE A 35 10.74 -4.79 -3.80
C PHE A 35 11.34 -4.98 -2.41
N LYS A 36 12.48 -4.32 -2.12
CA LYS A 36 13.16 -4.39 -0.81
C LYS A 36 12.37 -3.72 0.32
N SER A 37 11.45 -2.82 -0.02
CA SER A 37 10.61 -2.12 0.95
C SER A 37 9.43 -2.97 1.40
N MET A 38 9.18 -4.13 0.78
CA MET A 38 8.17 -5.08 1.19
C MET A 38 8.67 -5.97 2.33
N GLU A 39 7.81 -6.30 3.28
CA GLU A 39 8.13 -7.29 4.32
C GLU A 39 8.19 -8.70 3.70
N PRO A 40 9.20 -9.53 4.04
CA PRO A 40 9.30 -10.90 3.53
C PRO A 40 8.02 -11.72 3.76
N ASP A 41 7.69 -12.60 2.82
CA ASP A 41 6.51 -13.50 2.83
C ASP A 41 5.12 -12.85 2.91
N SER A 42 5.08 -11.51 2.95
CA SER A 42 3.87 -10.70 3.08
C SER A 42 3.02 -10.65 1.80
N LYS A 43 1.79 -10.12 1.92
CA LYS A 43 0.89 -9.95 0.77
C LYS A 43 1.47 -8.96 -0.24
N ALA A 44 2.08 -7.88 0.25
CA ALA A 44 2.69 -6.88 -0.61
C ALA A 44 3.94 -7.44 -1.32
N ALA A 45 4.79 -8.21 -0.62
CA ALA A 45 5.95 -8.86 -1.25
C ALA A 45 5.54 -9.83 -2.37
N ARG A 46 4.50 -10.63 -2.16
CA ARG A 46 3.97 -11.55 -3.19
C ARG A 46 3.41 -10.82 -4.41
N LEU A 47 2.76 -9.67 -4.20
CA LEU A 47 2.26 -8.85 -5.31
C LEU A 47 3.43 -8.29 -6.12
N ILE A 48 4.40 -7.66 -5.45
CA ILE A 48 5.53 -7.01 -6.12
C ILE A 48 6.45 -8.04 -6.79
N SER A 49 6.66 -9.21 -6.20
CA SER A 49 7.47 -10.29 -6.78
C SER A 49 6.85 -10.97 -8.00
N SER A 50 5.54 -10.78 -8.23
CA SER A 50 4.85 -11.33 -9.42
C SER A 50 5.26 -10.63 -10.73
N PHE A 51 5.92 -9.48 -10.63
CA PHE A 51 6.41 -8.69 -11.76
C PHE A 51 7.92 -8.86 -11.89
N PRO A 52 8.45 -9.20 -13.09
CA PRO A 52 9.88 -9.13 -13.35
C PRO A 52 10.39 -7.69 -13.15
N ILE A 53 11.53 -7.53 -12.46
CA ILE A 53 12.16 -6.23 -12.22
C ILE A 53 12.70 -5.65 -13.53
N THR A 54 11.87 -4.85 -14.20
CA THR A 54 12.20 -4.12 -15.43
C THR A 54 11.63 -2.71 -15.38
N ALA A 55 12.23 -1.78 -16.14
CA ALA A 55 11.77 -0.40 -16.21
C ALA A 55 10.29 -0.29 -16.64
N GLU A 56 9.86 -1.14 -17.58
CA GLU A 56 8.49 -1.16 -18.10
C GLU A 56 7.46 -1.67 -17.07
N ASN A 57 7.88 -2.59 -16.18
CA ASN A 57 6.99 -3.18 -15.20
C ASN A 57 6.90 -2.37 -13.90
N TYR A 58 7.86 -1.48 -13.62
CA TYR A 58 7.80 -0.59 -12.46
C TYR A 58 6.46 0.16 -12.33
N PRO A 59 5.99 0.92 -13.34
CA PRO A 59 4.72 1.63 -13.24
C PRO A 59 3.53 0.68 -13.04
N LYS A 60 3.55 -0.50 -13.68
CA LYS A 60 2.50 -1.52 -13.54
C LYS A 60 2.44 -2.10 -12.13
N ALA A 61 3.61 -2.39 -11.53
CA ALA A 61 3.71 -2.90 -10.17
C ALA A 61 3.24 -1.86 -9.15
N VAL A 62 3.60 -0.59 -9.34
CA VAL A 62 3.10 0.52 -8.52
C VAL A 62 1.59 0.65 -8.64
N GLU A 63 1.03 0.70 -9.85
CA GLU A 63 -0.41 0.80 -10.07
C GLU A 63 -1.17 -0.31 -9.36
N GLN A 64 -0.71 -1.56 -9.49
CA GLN A 64 -1.34 -2.71 -8.82
C GLN A 64 -1.21 -2.64 -7.30
N LEU A 65 -0.09 -2.13 -6.78
CA LEU A 65 0.09 -1.89 -5.35
C LEU A 65 -0.94 -0.88 -4.85
N LYS A 66 -1.13 0.23 -5.58
CA LYS A 66 -2.15 1.22 -5.24
C LYS A 66 -3.54 0.61 -5.29
N LEU A 67 -3.95 0.03 -6.42
CA LEU A 67 -5.27 -0.57 -6.58
C LEU A 67 -5.62 -1.59 -5.48
N ARG A 68 -4.61 -2.31 -4.97
CA ARG A 68 -4.83 -3.34 -3.97
C ARG A 68 -4.91 -2.81 -2.54
N PHE A 69 -4.13 -1.79 -2.20
CA PHE A 69 -3.90 -1.37 -0.81
C PHE A 69 -4.24 0.09 -0.52
N ASP A 70 -4.41 0.93 -1.55
CA ASP A 70 -4.89 2.31 -1.49
C ASP A 70 -6.41 2.37 -1.32
N GLN A 71 -6.91 1.60 -0.35
CA GLN A 71 -8.34 1.40 -0.12
C GLN A 71 -8.92 2.52 0.76
N GLU A 72 -8.78 3.77 0.35
CA GLU A 72 -9.36 4.93 1.05
C GLU A 72 -10.86 4.72 1.34
N ASP A 73 -11.61 4.14 0.40
CA ASP A 73 -13.05 3.88 0.53
C ASP A 73 -13.39 2.80 1.57
N ILE A 74 -12.55 1.77 1.73
CA ILE A 74 -12.81 0.68 2.68
C ILE A 74 -12.51 1.13 4.11
N LEU A 75 -11.47 1.94 4.30
CA LEU A 75 -11.20 2.57 5.60
C LEU A 75 -12.37 3.44 6.04
N VAL A 76 -12.90 4.29 5.16
CA VAL A 76 -14.12 5.08 5.44
C VAL A 76 -15.29 4.17 5.82
N GLN A 77 -15.49 3.07 5.10
CA GLN A 77 -16.58 2.13 5.38
C GLN A 77 -16.42 1.41 6.73
N ILE A 78 -15.19 1.01 7.09
CA ILE A 78 -14.86 0.44 8.41
C ILE A 78 -15.15 1.46 9.52
N TYR A 79 -14.65 2.69 9.39
CA TYR A 79 -14.89 3.74 10.38
C TYR A 79 -16.39 4.07 10.53
N VAL A 80 -17.14 4.10 9.43
CA VAL A 80 -18.60 4.29 9.48
C VAL A 80 -19.29 3.12 10.20
N CYS A 81 -18.90 1.87 9.91
CA CYS A 81 -19.44 0.70 10.60
C CYS A 81 -19.13 0.69 12.10
N ASP A 82 -17.92 1.10 12.49
CA ASP A 82 -17.50 1.17 13.90
C ASP A 82 -18.29 2.26 14.65
N LEU A 83 -18.44 3.44 14.04
CA LEU A 83 -19.25 4.52 14.60
C LEU A 83 -20.73 4.12 14.75
N LEU A 84 -21.32 3.49 13.73
CA LEU A 84 -22.69 2.98 13.80
C LEU A 84 -22.85 1.95 14.92
N SER A 85 -21.88 1.05 15.08
CA SER A 85 -21.88 0.04 16.14
C SER A 85 -21.80 0.67 17.54
N LEU A 86 -21.04 1.75 17.69
CA LEU A 86 -20.96 2.52 18.93
C LEU A 86 -22.30 3.19 19.28
N VAL A 87 -22.93 3.84 18.30
CA VAL A 87 -24.24 4.50 18.48
C VAL A 87 -25.32 3.50 18.87
N LEU A 88 -25.38 2.35 18.21
CA LEU A 88 -26.35 1.30 18.51
C LEU A 88 -26.20 0.75 19.92
N LYS A 89 -24.96 0.51 20.38
CA LYS A 89 -24.68 0.07 21.76
C LYS A 89 -25.12 1.09 22.80
N ASN A 90 -24.94 2.39 22.50
CA ASN A 90 -25.35 3.46 23.41
C ASN A 90 -26.86 3.67 23.45
N ALA A 91 -27.58 3.43 22.34
CA ALA A 91 -29.04 3.62 22.26
C ALA A 91 -29.86 2.52 22.96
N THR A 92 -29.24 1.38 23.29
CA THR A 92 -29.88 0.27 24.03
C THR A 92 -29.71 0.36 25.55
N THR A 93 -29.26 1.51 26.07
CA THR A 93 -29.09 1.81 27.51
C THR A 93 -30.01 2.93 27.92
#